data_AF-A0A7X5WRG4-F1
#
_entry.id   AF-A0A7X5WRG4-F1
#
_cell.length_a   1.000
_cell.length_b   1.000
_cell.length_c   1.000
_cell.angle_alpha   90.00
_cell.angle_beta   90.00
_cell.angle_gamma   90.00
#
_symmetry.space_group_name_H-M   'P 1'
#
loop_
_entity.id
_entity.type
_entity.pdbx_description
1 polymer ?
#
loop_
_entity_poly.entity_id
_entity_poly.type
_entity_poly.pdbx_seq_one_letter_code
_entity_poly.pdbx_strand_id
1 'polypeptide(L)' 'RAFLLREAAASIDADGWPTDVDGLLRLPGVGPYTASAVACFAFGAAVPAVDTNLHRVLSRWVGSQLTPAAAREVAG' A
#
# COMPACT_ATOMS: atom_id res chain seq x y z
N ARG A 1 16.63 5.32 -1.06
CA ARG A 1 15.40 5.24 -0.21
C ARG A 1 15.55 6.02 1.09
N ALA A 2 16.68 5.95 1.80
CA ALA A 2 16.86 6.66 3.08
C ALA A 2 16.57 8.18 3.02
N PHE A 3 17.04 8.88 1.97
CA PHE A 3 16.75 10.31 1.78
C PHE A 3 15.24 10.61 1.66
N LEU A 4 14.54 9.88 0.79
CA LEU A 4 13.09 10.03 0.59
C LEU A 4 12.29 9.73 1.87
N LEU A 5 12.72 8.75 2.66
CA LEU A 5 12.08 8.45 3.95
C LEU A 5 12.19 9.64 4.91
N ARG A 6 13.37 10.29 4.98
CA ARG A 6 13.57 11.48 5.80
C ARG A 6 12.71 12.65 5.31
N GLU A 7 12.59 12.84 3.99
CA GLU A 7 11.73 13.86 3.41
C GLU A 7 10.25 13.62 3.72
N ALA A 8 9.77 12.37 3.57
CA ALA A 8 8.42 12.02 3.95
C ALA A 8 8.14 12.25 5.43
N ALA A 9 9.09 11.93 6.32
CA ALA A 9 8.97 12.21 7.74
C ALA A 9 8.88 13.73 8.02
N ALA A 10 9.65 14.56 7.32
CA ALA A 10 9.58 16.01 7.44
C ALA A 10 8.23 16.57 6.97
N SER A 11 7.67 16.06 5.86
CA SER A 11 6.32 16.43 5.42
C SER A 11 5.25 16.06 6.45
N ILE A 12 5.34 14.87 7.05
CA ILE A 12 4.41 14.42 8.09
C ILE A 12 4.52 15.25 9.37
N ASP A 13 5.74 15.64 9.77
CA ASP A 13 5.96 16.51 10.95
C ASP A 13 5.33 17.89 10.76
N ALA A 14 5.39 18.44 9.53
CA ALA A 14 4.82 19.73 9.20
C ALA A 14 3.30 19.71 9.02
N ASP A 15 2.77 18.73 8.28
CA ASP A 15 1.38 18.72 7.80
C ASP A 15 0.49 17.71 8.53
N GLY A 16 1.06 16.87 9.38
CA GLY A 16 0.40 15.74 10.02
C GLY A 16 0.36 14.48 9.15
N TRP A 17 -0.12 13.38 9.74
CA TRP A 17 -0.26 12.11 9.02
C TRP A 17 -1.44 12.14 8.06
N PRO A 18 -1.24 11.84 6.75
CA PRO A 18 -2.34 11.47 5.88
C PRO A 18 -2.90 10.11 6.28
N THR A 19 -4.22 9.97 6.29
CA THR A 19 -4.92 8.76 6.75
C THR A 19 -5.59 7.97 5.62
N ASP A 20 -5.52 8.48 4.38
CA ASP A 20 -6.04 7.84 3.18
C ASP A 20 -4.94 7.55 2.15
N VAL A 21 -5.25 6.68 1.17
CA VAL A 21 -4.29 6.24 0.16
C VAL A 21 -3.81 7.41 -0.70
N ASP A 22 -4.70 8.31 -1.10
CA ASP A 22 -4.37 9.43 -1.96
C ASP A 22 -3.42 10.41 -1.29
N GLY A 23 -3.60 10.65 0.02
CA GLY A 23 -2.70 11.45 0.85
C GLY A 23 -1.34 10.79 1.01
N LEU A 24 -1.31 9.50 1.32
CA LEU A 24 -0.08 8.75 1.47
C LEU A 24 0.73 8.69 0.16
N LEU A 25 0.06 8.60 -1.00
CA LEU A 25 0.70 8.62 -2.32
C LEU A 25 1.42 9.93 -2.65
N ARG A 26 1.08 11.03 -1.97
CA ARG A 26 1.76 12.32 -2.16
C ARG A 26 3.08 12.41 -1.39
N LEU A 27 3.34 11.49 -0.47
CA LEU A 27 4.57 11.50 0.32
C LEU A 27 5.78 11.07 -0.54
N PRO A 28 6.95 11.74 -0.37
CA PRO A 28 8.19 11.37 -1.05
C PRO A 28 8.54 9.88 -0.92
N GLY A 29 8.68 9.20 -2.05
CA GLY A 29 9.08 7.79 -2.11
C GLY A 29 8.01 6.77 -1.68
N VAL A 30 6.78 7.21 -1.42
CA VAL A 30 5.65 6.31 -1.14
C VAL A 30 4.96 5.93 -2.44
N GLY A 31 5.09 4.65 -2.81
CA GLY A 31 4.38 4.08 -3.96
C GLY A 31 3.05 3.42 -3.58
N PRO A 32 2.28 2.93 -4.57
CA PRO A 32 0.94 2.35 -4.37
C PRO A 32 0.87 1.28 -3.28
N TYR A 33 1.82 0.33 -3.29
CA TYR A 33 1.83 -0.71 -2.26
C TYR A 33 2.02 -0.12 -0.85
N THR A 34 3.00 0.77 -0.67
CA THR A 34 3.28 1.37 0.65
C THR A 34 2.11 2.22 1.13
N ALA A 35 1.48 2.99 0.23
CA ALA A 35 0.29 3.77 0.56
C ALA A 35 -0.87 2.88 1.02
N SER A 36 -1.20 1.85 0.24
CA SER A 36 -2.26 0.89 0.61
C SER A 36 -1.93 0.10 1.88
N ALA A 37 -0.66 -0.29 2.09
CA ALA A 37 -0.23 -0.99 3.30
C ALA A 37 -0.34 -0.11 4.55
N VAL A 38 0.10 1.15 4.49
CA VAL A 38 -0.03 2.09 5.62
C VAL A 38 -1.49 2.40 5.89
N ALA A 39 -2.29 2.69 4.85
CA ALA A 39 -3.74 2.93 5.01
C ALA A 39 -4.44 1.74 5.67
N CYS A 40 -4.16 0.52 5.21
CA CYS A 40 -4.76 -0.70 5.76
C CYS A 40 -4.30 -0.99 7.19
N PHE A 41 -2.98 -1.06 7.43
CA PHE A 41 -2.46 -1.55 8.71
C PHE A 41 -2.40 -0.48 9.81
N ALA A 42 -2.09 0.77 9.48
CA ALA A 42 -1.95 1.84 10.47
C ALA A 42 -3.27 2.59 10.71
N PHE A 43 -4.09 2.74 9.68
CA PHE A 43 -5.33 3.54 9.74
C PHE A 43 -6.61 2.72 9.58
N GLY A 44 -6.52 1.40 9.41
CA GLY A 44 -7.68 0.52 9.35
C GLY A 44 -8.54 0.69 8.10
N ALA A 45 -8.01 1.29 7.04
CA ALA A 45 -8.74 1.45 5.78
C ALA A 45 -9.01 0.09 5.13
N ALA A 46 -10.24 -0.08 4.60
CA ALA A 46 -10.64 -1.28 3.86
C ALA A 46 -10.10 -1.24 2.42
N VAL A 47 -8.77 -1.28 2.28
CA VAL A 47 -8.05 -1.29 1.01
C VAL A 47 -7.07 -2.46 0.95
N PRO A 48 -6.99 -3.20 -0.17
CA PRO A 48 -6.13 -4.38 -0.25
C PRO A 48 -4.65 -3.99 -0.44
N ALA A 49 -3.81 -4.39 0.52
CA ALA A 49 -2.36 -4.23 0.46
C ALA A 49 -1.68 -5.42 -0.27
N VAL A 50 -1.92 -5.57 -1.58
CA VAL A 50 -1.41 -6.71 -2.35
C VAL A 50 0.09 -6.57 -2.67
N ASP A 51 0.90 -7.39 -2.00
CA ASP A 51 2.30 -7.62 -2.34
C ASP A 51 2.48 -8.93 -3.13
N THR A 52 3.73 -9.24 -3.49
CA THR A 52 4.08 -10.49 -4.19
C THR A 52 3.75 -11.75 -3.37
N ASN A 53 3.73 -11.66 -2.04
CA ASN A 53 3.39 -12.81 -1.18
C ASN A 53 1.90 -13.07 -1.19
N LEU A 54 1.08 -12.05 -0.96
CA LEU A 54 -0.36 -12.12 -1.01
C LEU A 54 -0.82 -12.53 -2.41
N HIS A 55 -0.25 -11.94 -3.47
CA HIS A 55 -0.51 -12.35 -4.85
C HIS A 55 -0.30 -13.87 -5.07
N ARG A 56 0.80 -14.41 -4.57
CA ARG A 56 1.13 -15.84 -4.68
C ARG A 56 0.20 -16.72 -3.85
N VAL A 57 -0.21 -16.27 -2.68
CA VAL A 57 -1.19 -16.97 -1.83
C VAL A 57 -2.55 -17.01 -2.54
N LEU A 58 -3.02 -15.87 -3.04
CA LEU A 58 -4.30 -15.78 -3.76
C LEU A 58 -4.30 -16.64 -5.02
N SER A 59 -3.20 -16.63 -5.78
CA SER A 59 -3.06 -17.48 -6.97
C SER A 59 -3.16 -18.98 -6.62
N ARG A 60 -2.59 -19.40 -5.49
CA ARG A 60 -2.71 -20.78 -5.02
C ARG A 60 -4.10 -21.10 -4.51
N TRP A 61 -4.72 -20.16 -3.80
CA TRP A 61 -6.06 -20.33 -3.25
C TRP A 61 -7.11 -20.47 -4.37
N VAL A 62 -7.00 -19.67 -5.43
CA VAL A 62 -7.88 -19.73 -6.61
C VAL A 62 -7.50 -20.89 -7.56
N GLY A 63 -6.33 -21.50 -7.38
CA GLY A 63 -5.86 -22.61 -8.22
C GLY A 63 -5.40 -22.18 -9.62
N SER A 64 -5.11 -20.90 -9.84
CA SER A 64 -4.61 -20.37 -11.12
C SER A 64 -3.70 -19.15 -10.92
N GLN A 65 -2.84 -18.86 -11.90
CA GLN A 65 -1.99 -17.67 -11.84
C GLN A 65 -2.83 -16.41 -12.08
N LEU A 66 -2.96 -15.56 -11.04
CA LEU A 66 -3.67 -14.29 -11.16
C LEU A 66 -2.79 -13.23 -11.80
N THR A 67 -3.41 -12.31 -12.55
CA THR A 67 -2.75 -11.05 -12.89
C THR A 67 -2.70 -10.12 -11.65
N PRO A 68 -1.84 -9.10 -11.61
CA PRO A 68 -1.84 -8.13 -10.51
C PRO A 68 -3.18 -7.41 -10.33
N ALA A 69 -3.94 -7.20 -11.41
CA ALA A 69 -5.29 -6.63 -11.35
C ALA A 69 -6.27 -7.61 -10.71
N ALA A 70 -6.31 -8.86 -11.19
CA ALA A 70 -7.18 -9.89 -10.64
C ALA A 70 -6.88 -10.20 -9.16
N ALA A 71 -5.61 -10.19 -8.75
CA ALA A 71 -5.26 -10.37 -7.35
C ALA A 71 -5.77 -9.24 -6.44
N ARG A 72 -5.87 -8.01 -6.94
CA ARG A 72 -6.47 -6.88 -6.20
C ARG A 72 -7.98 -7.00 -6.11
N GLU A 73 -8.62 -7.45 -7.17
CA GLU A 73 -10.06 -7.71 -7.20
C GLU A 73 -10.46 -8.83 -6.23
N VAL A 74 -9.68 -9.92 -6.18
CA VAL A 74 -9.93 -11.04 -5.24
C VAL A 74 -9.65 -10.66 -3.78
N ALA A 75 -8.77 -9.68 -3.54
CA ALA A 75 -8.38 -9.25 -2.20
C ALA A 75 -9.33 -8.20 -1.58
N GLY A 76 -10.16 -7.56 -2.39
CA GLY A 76 -11.17 -6.58 -1.96
C GLY A 76 -12.52 -7.24 -1.70
#